data_AF-A0A3R7F545-F1
#
_entry.id   AF-A0A3R7F545-F1
#
_cell.length_a   1.000
_cell.length_b   1.000
_cell.length_c   1.000
_cell.angle_alpha   90.00
_cell.angle_beta   90.00
_cell.angle_gamma   90.00
#
_symmetry.space_group_name_H-M   'P 1'
#
loop_
_entity.id
_entity.type
_entity.pdbx_description
1 polymer ?
#
loop_
_entity_poly.entity_id
_entity_poly.type
_entity_poly.pdbx_seq_one_letter_code
_entity_poly.pdbx_strand_id
1 'polypeptide(L)'
;MLPRQSTRNVFANNLLRLGQVEVIGFDYDYTLCHYTEELQRLIYNMARDAMVHDVHICLFVHAAYSVHKLRYPHALLGALEYDPSFAIRGLAIDTEKALLCKISSHQKLSYTVAQACLFADVIQFFTDHDIAYEPRAVHEDIESSIAEVHTSGKMHKAVVQDLPLYMEPNTQLRELLSRFQVQNA
;
A
#
# COMPACT_ATOMS: atom_id res chain seq x y z
N MET A 1 28.30 -13.74 -18.75
CA MET A 1 27.39 -12.82 -19.47
C MET A 1 26.01 -12.98 -18.87
N LEU A 2 25.45 -11.94 -18.24
CA LEU A 2 24.03 -11.95 -17.90
C LEU A 2 23.24 -11.92 -19.21
N PRO A 3 22.22 -12.78 -19.40
CA PRO A 3 21.42 -12.78 -20.62
C PRO A 3 20.81 -11.40 -20.84
N ARG A 4 20.64 -10.99 -22.11
CA ARG A 4 19.94 -9.74 -22.45
C ARG A 4 18.58 -9.75 -21.75
N GLN A 5 18.36 -8.76 -20.88
CA GLN A 5 17.10 -8.58 -20.17
C GLN A 5 16.03 -8.16 -21.18
N SER A 6 15.24 -9.13 -21.63
CA SER A 6 13.95 -8.87 -22.26
C SER A 6 12.92 -8.67 -21.16
N THR A 7 12.02 -7.70 -21.32
CA THR A 7 10.91 -7.45 -20.38
C THR A 7 9.91 -8.61 -20.32
N ARG A 8 10.06 -9.64 -21.17
CA ARG A 8 9.19 -10.83 -21.25
C ARG A 8 9.81 -12.10 -20.66
N ASN A 9 10.91 -11.98 -19.92
CA ASN A 9 11.56 -13.14 -19.33
C ASN A 9 10.74 -13.72 -18.17
N VAL A 10 10.66 -15.05 -18.08
CA VAL A 10 10.10 -15.78 -16.95
C VAL A 10 11.25 -16.35 -16.13
N PHE A 11 11.30 -16.05 -14.83
CA PHE A 11 12.34 -16.52 -13.93
C PHE A 11 11.82 -17.69 -13.08
N ALA A 12 12.66 -18.70 -12.85
CA ALA A 12 12.30 -19.89 -12.09
C ALA A 12 13.23 -20.04 -10.87
N ASN A 13 12.64 -20.02 -9.68
CA ASN A 13 13.34 -20.36 -8.43
C ASN A 13 13.42 -21.88 -8.23
N ASN A 14 12.36 -22.59 -8.66
CA ASN A 14 12.24 -24.05 -8.58
C ASN A 14 11.85 -24.61 -9.94
N LEU A 15 12.09 -25.91 -10.13
CA LEU A 15 11.66 -26.62 -11.34
C LEU A 15 10.12 -26.75 -11.36
N LEU A 16 9.49 -26.24 -12.41
CA LEU A 16 8.05 -26.39 -12.66
C LEU A 16 7.84 -26.94 -14.08
N ARG A 17 7.12 -28.06 -14.20
CA ARG A 17 6.75 -28.66 -15.48
C ARG A 17 5.36 -28.20 -15.88
N LEU A 18 5.26 -27.12 -16.66
CA LEU A 18 3.97 -26.54 -17.06
C LEU A 18 3.04 -27.52 -17.79
N GLY A 19 3.57 -28.51 -18.52
CA GLY A 19 2.76 -29.54 -19.17
C GLY A 19 2.05 -30.53 -18.23
N GLN A 20 2.32 -30.46 -16.92
CA GLN A 20 1.61 -31.23 -15.88
C GLN A 20 0.61 -30.36 -15.09
N VAL A 21 0.47 -29.08 -15.45
CA VAL A 21 -0.42 -28.14 -14.77
C VAL A 21 -1.76 -28.12 -15.50
N GLU A 22 -2.81 -28.62 -14.84
CA GLU A 22 -4.17 -28.69 -15.40
C GLU A 22 -4.98 -27.41 -15.10
N VAL A 23 -4.66 -26.73 -13.99
CA VAL A 23 -5.40 -25.55 -13.53
C VAL A 23 -4.42 -24.43 -13.21
N ILE A 24 -4.68 -23.24 -13.77
CA ILE A 24 -3.96 -22.02 -13.49
C ILE A 24 -4.95 -21.03 -12.86
N GLY A 25 -4.75 -20.73 -11.58
CA GLY A 25 -5.48 -19.68 -10.88
C GLY A 25 -4.75 -18.34 -11.01
N PHE A 26 -5.51 -17.26 -11.16
CA PHE A 26 -5.01 -15.91 -11.15
C PHE A 26 -5.65 -15.13 -10.01
N ASP A 27 -4.85 -14.37 -9.28
CA ASP A 27 -5.37 -13.24 -8.51
C ASP A 27 -5.80 -12.13 -9.48
N TYR A 28 -6.70 -11.24 -9.04
CA TYR A 28 -7.18 -10.14 -9.87
C TYR A 28 -6.28 -8.91 -9.72
N ASP A 29 -6.22 -8.37 -8.49
CA ASP A 29 -5.53 -7.11 -8.20
C ASP A 29 -4.01 -7.26 -8.31
N TYR A 30 -3.36 -6.33 -9.02
CA TYR A 30 -1.92 -6.35 -9.31
C TYR A 30 -1.40 -7.60 -10.05
N THR A 31 -2.29 -8.47 -10.54
CA THR A 31 -1.95 -9.67 -11.31
C THR A 31 -2.58 -9.65 -12.69
N LEU A 32 -3.92 -9.62 -12.77
CA LEU A 32 -4.63 -9.42 -14.04
C LEU A 32 -4.85 -7.93 -14.31
N CYS A 33 -5.23 -7.21 -13.27
CA CYS A 33 -5.40 -5.76 -13.29
C CYS A 33 -4.10 -5.08 -12.86
N HIS A 34 -3.52 -4.28 -13.74
CA HIS A 34 -2.37 -3.45 -13.42
C HIS A 34 -2.86 -2.06 -13.08
N TYR A 35 -2.56 -1.59 -11.88
CA TYR A 35 -2.93 -0.26 -11.43
C TYR A 35 -1.80 0.73 -11.69
N THR A 36 -2.17 1.98 -11.98
CA THR A 36 -1.23 3.10 -12.07
C THR A 36 -0.80 3.55 -10.67
N GLU A 37 0.22 4.42 -10.60
CA GLU A 37 0.66 5.04 -9.34
C GLU A 37 -0.43 5.90 -8.69
N GLU A 38 -1.42 6.37 -9.46
CA GLU A 38 -2.55 7.16 -8.96
C GLU A 38 -3.37 6.39 -7.93
N LEU A 39 -3.43 5.06 -8.00
CA LEU A 39 -4.13 4.27 -6.99
C LEU A 39 -3.44 4.39 -5.63
N GLN A 40 -2.10 4.38 -5.59
CA GLN A 40 -1.37 4.53 -4.33
C GLN A 40 -1.56 5.94 -3.75
N ARG A 41 -1.56 6.97 -4.60
CA ARG A 41 -1.89 8.35 -4.19
C ARG A 41 -3.30 8.46 -3.63
N LEU A 42 -4.28 7.82 -4.27
CA LEU A 42 -5.66 7.79 -3.79
C LEU A 42 -5.75 7.11 -2.41
N ILE A 43 -5.13 5.94 -2.24
CA ILE A 43 -5.12 5.22 -0.96
C ILE A 43 -4.48 6.06 0.14
N TYR A 44 -3.32 6.67 -0.14
CA TYR A 44 -2.64 7.57 0.78
C TYR A 44 -3.56 8.71 1.23
N ASN A 45 -4.16 9.43 0.27
CA ASN A 45 -5.01 10.59 0.57
C ASN A 45 -6.24 10.17 1.39
N MET A 46 -6.92 9.09 0.99
CA MET A 46 -8.09 8.61 1.71
C MET A 46 -7.75 8.15 3.14
N ALA A 47 -6.60 7.51 3.34
CA ALA A 47 -6.15 7.07 4.66
C ALA A 47 -5.80 8.28 5.55
N ARG A 48 -5.04 9.26 5.03
CA ARG A 48 -4.76 10.52 5.73
C ARG A 48 -6.05 11.23 6.14
N ASP A 49 -7.00 11.34 5.23
CA ASP A 49 -8.26 12.04 5.48
C ASP A 49 -9.10 11.30 6.54
N ALA A 50 -9.11 9.96 6.51
CA ALA A 50 -9.74 9.14 7.55
C ALA A 50 -9.11 9.38 8.94
N MET A 51 -7.77 9.42 9.04
CA MET A 51 -7.08 9.71 10.31
C MET A 51 -7.50 11.05 10.95
N VAL A 52 -7.76 12.07 10.13
CA VAL A 52 -8.16 13.41 10.61
C VAL A 52 -9.64 13.46 10.97
N HIS A 53 -10.49 12.77 10.20
CA HIS A 53 -11.94 12.90 10.33
C HIS A 53 -12.59 11.86 11.25
N ASP A 54 -12.03 10.65 11.37
CA ASP A 54 -12.63 9.55 12.12
C ASP A 54 -12.26 9.58 13.61
N VAL A 55 -13.29 9.57 14.46
CA VAL A 55 -13.21 9.77 15.93
C VAL A 55 -12.70 8.52 16.67
N HIS A 56 -12.41 7.45 15.95
CA HIS A 56 -11.96 6.17 16.52
C HIS A 56 -10.45 5.97 16.47
N ILE A 57 -9.74 6.83 15.73
CA ILE A 57 -8.28 6.83 15.55
C ILE A 57 -7.73 7.84 16.57
N CYS A 58 -6.94 7.37 17.53
CA CYS A 58 -6.65 8.13 18.75
C CYS A 58 -5.15 8.32 18.93
N LEU A 59 -4.69 9.56 18.75
CA LEU A 59 -3.36 9.97 19.15
C LEU A 59 -3.26 9.87 20.68
N PHE A 60 -2.61 8.83 21.21
CA PHE A 60 -2.25 8.77 22.63
C PHE A 60 -1.02 9.66 22.89
N VAL A 61 -1.26 10.97 22.95
CA VAL A 61 -0.30 11.89 23.57
C VAL A 61 -0.36 11.63 25.07
N HIS A 62 0.78 11.34 25.68
CA HIS A 62 0.87 10.99 27.09
C HIS A 62 0.15 12.04 27.97
N ALA A 63 -0.67 11.52 28.87
CA ALA A 63 -1.52 12.25 29.77
C ALA A 63 -0.73 13.26 30.64
N ALA A 64 -1.11 14.54 30.54
CA ALA A 64 -0.97 15.47 31.66
C ALA A 64 -2.29 16.19 31.95
N TYR A 65 -3.15 16.49 30.96
CA TYR A 65 -4.42 17.15 31.21
C TYR A 65 -5.43 16.83 30.09
N SER A 66 -6.63 16.36 30.47
CA SER A 66 -7.84 16.18 29.64
C SER A 66 -8.06 14.85 28.91
N VAL A 67 -9.05 14.13 29.44
CA VAL A 67 -9.72 12.95 28.89
C VAL A 67 -10.67 13.35 27.76
N HIS A 68 -10.13 13.82 26.64
CA HIS A 68 -10.89 13.99 25.39
C HIS A 68 -10.18 13.24 24.27
N LYS A 69 -10.93 12.45 23.49
CA LYS A 69 -10.43 11.79 22.29
C LYS A 69 -9.81 12.84 21.36
N LEU A 70 -8.49 12.89 21.27
CA LEU A 70 -7.78 13.81 20.40
C LEU A 70 -7.76 13.21 18.99
N ARG A 71 -8.29 13.96 18.03
CA ARG A 71 -8.14 13.67 16.60
C ARG A 71 -6.73 14.03 16.16
N TYR A 72 -6.28 13.45 15.05
CA TYR A 72 -5.06 13.92 14.41
C TYR A 72 -5.21 15.39 13.99
N PRO A 73 -4.12 16.19 14.01
CA PRO A 73 -4.18 17.61 13.65
C PRO A 73 -4.74 17.81 12.24
N HIS A 74 -5.71 18.72 12.06
CA HIS A 74 -6.25 19.05 10.73
C HIS A 74 -5.18 19.62 9.80
N ALA A 75 -4.08 20.14 10.36
CA ALA A 75 -2.92 20.60 9.60
C ALA A 75 -2.32 19.51 8.69
N LEU A 76 -2.50 18.22 9.01
CA LEU A 76 -2.03 17.12 8.17
C LEU A 76 -2.62 17.15 6.76
N LEU A 77 -3.88 17.59 6.60
CA LEU A 77 -4.55 17.64 5.30
C LEU A 77 -3.84 18.56 4.30
N GLY A 78 -3.19 19.62 4.80
CA GLY A 78 -2.44 20.57 3.98
C GLY A 78 -0.93 20.38 4.00
N ALA A 79 -0.39 19.66 5.00
CA ALA A 79 1.04 19.45 5.16
C ALA A 79 1.56 18.20 4.46
N LEU A 80 0.71 17.18 4.30
CA LEU A 80 1.13 15.87 3.80
C LEU A 80 0.75 15.67 2.33
N GLU A 81 1.75 15.40 1.49
CA GLU A 81 1.61 15.11 0.07
C GLU A 81 2.31 13.78 -0.28
N TYR A 82 1.62 12.93 -1.04
CA TYR A 82 2.17 11.63 -1.42
C TYR A 82 3.33 11.77 -2.41
N ASP A 83 4.53 11.39 -1.96
CA ASP A 83 5.72 11.23 -2.81
C ASP A 83 5.90 9.75 -3.22
N PRO A 84 5.69 9.39 -4.50
CA PRO A 84 5.89 8.02 -4.98
C PRO A 84 7.37 7.59 -5.04
N SER A 85 8.32 8.52 -4.92
CA SER A 85 9.76 8.25 -5.02
C SER A 85 10.42 7.91 -3.68
N PHE A 86 9.74 8.19 -2.56
CA PHE A 86 10.29 8.03 -1.23
C PHE A 86 10.37 6.56 -0.79
N ALA A 87 9.24 5.86 -0.72
CA ALA A 87 9.19 4.48 -0.25
C ALA A 87 9.34 3.48 -1.40
N ILE A 88 9.94 2.33 -1.09
CA ILE A 88 10.03 1.18 -1.99
C ILE A 88 9.29 -0.02 -1.41
N ARG A 89 8.81 -0.92 -2.29
CA ARG A 89 8.18 -2.16 -1.85
C ARG A 89 9.18 -3.02 -1.06
N GLY A 90 8.71 -3.60 0.04
CA GLY A 90 9.51 -4.51 0.88
C GLY A 90 10.31 -3.81 1.99
N LEU A 91 9.96 -2.57 2.35
CA LEU A 91 10.40 -1.97 3.61
C LEU A 91 9.64 -2.60 4.79
N ALA A 92 10.30 -2.64 5.94
CA ALA A 92 9.72 -2.99 7.23
C ALA A 92 9.58 -1.73 8.10
N ILE A 93 8.57 -1.69 8.96
CA ILE A 93 8.39 -0.62 9.95
C ILE A 93 8.84 -1.16 11.30
N ASP A 94 9.81 -0.49 11.92
CA ASP A 94 10.13 -0.64 13.34
C ASP A 94 9.20 0.29 14.13
N THR A 95 8.14 -0.30 14.69
CA THR A 95 7.11 0.42 15.45
C THR A 95 7.54 0.75 16.87
N GLU A 96 8.70 0.29 17.35
CA GLU A 96 9.23 0.75 18.64
C GLU A 96 10.01 2.05 18.46
N LYS A 97 10.70 2.20 17.32
CA LYS A 97 11.60 3.34 17.06
C LYS A 97 11.08 4.33 16.03
N ALA A 98 9.92 4.07 15.43
CA ALA A 98 9.38 4.83 14.31
C ALA A 98 10.32 4.90 13.09
N LEU A 99 10.94 3.77 12.71
CA LEU A 99 11.89 3.72 11.59
C LEU A 99 11.38 2.88 10.41
N LEU A 100 11.71 3.32 9.20
CA LEU A 100 11.62 2.50 8.00
C LEU A 100 12.95 1.78 7.77
N CYS A 101 12.88 0.45 7.71
CA CYS A 101 14.04 -0.42 7.66
C CYS A 101 14.03 -1.25 6.38
N LYS A 102 15.15 -1.21 5.64
CA LYS A 102 15.45 -2.21 4.60
C LYS A 102 16.19 -3.36 5.23
N ILE A 103 15.49 -4.47 5.42
CA ILE A 103 16.05 -5.67 6.06
C ILE A 103 16.52 -6.68 5.01
N SER A 104 17.55 -7.45 5.38
CA SER A 104 17.90 -8.69 4.69
C SER A 104 16.84 -9.77 5.02
N SER A 105 16.98 -10.98 4.49
CA SER A 105 15.98 -12.06 4.64
C SER A 105 15.55 -12.33 6.10
N HIS A 106 14.30 -12.80 6.28
CA HIS A 106 13.68 -13.38 7.51
C HIS A 106 12.68 -12.56 8.35
N GLN A 107 12.09 -11.45 7.89
CA GLN A 107 10.88 -10.90 8.53
C GLN A 107 9.71 -10.72 7.55
N LYS A 108 8.49 -10.66 8.07
CA LYS A 108 7.26 -10.49 7.28
C LYS A 108 7.26 -9.09 6.65
N LEU A 109 7.64 -9.03 5.38
CA LEU A 109 7.57 -7.83 4.55
C LEU A 109 6.19 -7.74 3.92
N SER A 110 5.32 -6.83 4.35
CA SER A 110 4.18 -6.43 3.51
C SER A 110 3.47 -5.19 4.06
N TYR A 111 4.11 -4.03 3.97
CA TYR A 111 3.38 -2.76 3.99
C TYR A 111 3.28 -2.23 2.56
N THR A 112 2.15 -1.59 2.23
CA THR A 112 2.00 -0.92 0.93
C THR A 112 2.94 0.29 0.87
N VAL A 113 3.30 0.72 -0.33
CA VAL A 113 4.18 1.88 -0.51
C VAL A 113 3.51 3.14 0.07
N ALA A 114 2.20 3.30 -0.15
CA ALA A 114 1.38 4.34 0.46
C ALA A 114 1.42 4.32 2.00
N GLN A 115 1.35 3.15 2.63
CA GLN A 115 1.43 3.03 4.09
C GLN A 115 2.78 3.49 4.63
N ALA A 116 3.87 3.07 3.98
CA ALA A 116 5.22 3.45 4.41
C ALA A 116 5.45 4.96 4.26
N CYS A 117 5.01 5.57 3.16
CA CYS A 117 5.06 7.03 3.00
C CYS A 117 4.24 7.72 4.09
N LEU A 118 2.97 7.34 4.27
CA LEU A 118 2.10 7.99 5.26
C LEU A 118 2.65 7.88 6.68
N PHE A 119 3.22 6.73 7.04
CA PHE A 119 3.88 6.55 8.33
C PHE A 119 5.07 7.52 8.50
N ALA A 120 5.97 7.58 7.52
CA ALA A 120 7.12 8.48 7.58
C ALA A 120 6.69 9.96 7.66
N ASP A 121 5.71 10.35 6.85
CA ASP A 121 5.21 11.72 6.78
C ASP A 121 4.56 12.18 8.10
N VAL A 122 3.73 11.33 8.71
CA VAL A 122 3.09 11.62 10.00
C VAL A 122 4.14 11.73 11.12
N ILE A 123 5.11 10.81 11.15
CA ILE A 123 6.19 10.82 12.14
C ILE A 123 7.08 12.05 11.99
N GLN A 124 7.43 12.41 10.75
CA GLN A 124 8.19 13.62 10.44
C GLN A 124 7.42 14.87 10.87
N PHE A 125 6.12 14.95 10.53
CA PHE A 125 5.26 16.06 10.94
C PHE A 125 5.24 16.24 12.46
N PHE A 126 5.06 15.16 13.23
CA PHE A 126 5.09 15.26 14.69
C PHE A 126 6.45 15.69 15.22
N THR A 127 7.53 15.18 14.64
CA THR A 127 8.90 15.55 15.02
C THR A 127 9.18 17.03 14.76
N ASP A 128 8.77 17.55 13.61
CA ASP A 128 8.99 18.95 13.22
C ASP A 128 8.18 19.95 14.08
N HIS A 129 7.05 19.50 14.63
CA HIS A 129 6.15 20.32 15.43
C HIS A 129 6.26 20.06 16.93
N ASP A 130 7.24 19.27 17.38
CA ASP A 130 7.44 18.89 18.79
C ASP A 130 6.17 18.28 19.43
N ILE A 131 5.42 17.51 18.64
CA ILE A 131 4.22 16.80 19.09
C ILE A 131 4.69 15.46 19.65
N ALA A 132 4.41 15.18 20.92
CA ALA A 132 4.68 13.87 21.50
C ALA A 132 3.72 12.80 20.92
N TYR A 133 4.25 11.64 20.56
CA TYR A 133 3.49 10.52 20.01
C TYR A 133 4.01 9.18 20.53
N GLU A 134 3.16 8.15 20.44
CA GLU A 134 3.55 6.76 20.65
C GLU A 134 3.63 6.09 19.24
N PRO A 135 4.83 5.65 18.80
CA PRO A 135 5.03 5.14 17.43
C PRO A 135 4.13 3.98 17.00
N ARG A 136 3.79 3.08 17.92
CA ARG A 136 3.01 1.88 17.65
C ARG A 136 1.52 2.19 17.47
N ALA A 137 0.97 3.11 18.27
CA ALA A 137 -0.37 3.64 18.17
C ALA A 137 -0.53 4.36 16.83
N VAL A 138 0.44 5.18 16.43
CA VAL A 138 0.44 5.83 15.11
C VAL A 138 0.42 4.79 13.98
N HIS A 139 1.22 3.74 14.10
CA HIS A 139 1.21 2.64 13.13
C HIS A 139 -0.14 1.90 13.08
N GLU A 140 -0.71 1.53 14.23
CA GLU A 140 -2.00 0.82 14.34
C GLU A 140 -3.17 1.67 13.81
N ASP A 141 -3.12 2.97 14.04
CA ASP A 141 -4.05 3.97 13.51
C ASP A 141 -3.98 4.03 11.98
N ILE A 142 -2.78 4.14 11.40
CA ILE A 142 -2.57 4.14 9.95
C ILE A 142 -3.02 2.81 9.32
N GLU A 143 -2.68 1.68 9.94
CA GLU A 143 -3.10 0.37 9.47
C GLU A 143 -4.63 0.26 9.44
N SER A 144 -5.30 0.77 10.49
CA SER A 144 -6.76 0.82 10.56
C SER A 144 -7.38 1.72 9.49
N SER A 145 -6.81 2.91 9.25
CA SER A 145 -7.27 3.81 8.19
C SER A 145 -7.15 3.17 6.81
N ILE A 146 -6.02 2.54 6.51
CA ILE A 146 -5.84 1.86 5.23
C ILE A 146 -6.81 0.69 5.09
N ALA A 147 -7.01 -0.10 6.14
CA ALA A 147 -8.02 -1.16 6.14
C ALA A 147 -9.44 -0.61 5.87
N GLU A 148 -9.78 0.55 6.41
CA GLU A 148 -11.06 1.21 6.11
C GLU A 148 -11.16 1.65 4.64
N VAL A 149 -10.09 2.19 4.06
CA VAL A 149 -10.07 2.58 2.63
C VAL A 149 -10.47 1.39 1.74
N HIS A 150 -10.00 0.19 2.06
CA HIS A 150 -10.35 -1.04 1.36
C HIS A 150 -11.76 -1.55 1.69
N THR A 151 -12.13 -1.60 2.96
CA THR A 151 -13.40 -2.23 3.40
C THR A 151 -14.63 -1.36 3.23
N SER A 152 -14.48 -0.03 3.22
CA SER A 152 -15.59 0.93 3.08
C SER A 152 -16.21 0.95 1.68
N GLY A 153 -15.50 0.42 0.67
CA GLY A 153 -15.91 0.47 -0.74
C GLY A 153 -15.81 1.86 -1.38
N LYS A 154 -15.41 2.90 -0.64
CA LYS A 154 -15.24 4.26 -1.18
C LYS A 154 -14.16 4.29 -2.26
N MET A 155 -13.03 3.60 -2.01
CA MET A 155 -11.91 3.53 -2.96
C MET A 155 -12.33 2.85 -4.25
N HIS A 156 -12.98 1.69 -4.16
CA HIS A 156 -13.48 0.97 -5.34
C HIS A 156 -14.45 1.81 -6.18
N LYS A 157 -15.32 2.61 -5.53
CA LYS A 157 -16.23 3.53 -6.24
C LYS A 157 -15.47 4.63 -6.97
N ALA A 158 -14.46 5.24 -6.34
CA ALA A 158 -13.62 6.26 -6.96
C ALA A 158 -12.86 5.71 -8.17
N VAL A 159 -12.31 4.49 -8.05
CA VAL A 159 -11.61 3.81 -9.15
C VAL A 159 -12.54 3.54 -10.33
N VAL A 160 -13.76 3.04 -10.09
CA VAL A 160 -14.74 2.74 -11.14
C VAL A 160 -15.22 4.01 -11.86
N GLN A 161 -15.23 5.16 -11.19
CA GLN A 161 -15.62 6.44 -11.79
C GLN A 161 -14.63 6.92 -12.86
N ASP A 162 -13.35 6.55 -12.76
CA ASP A 162 -12.30 6.93 -13.71
C ASP A 162 -11.28 5.80 -13.92
N LEU A 163 -11.73 4.70 -14.53
CA LEU A 163 -10.88 3.53 -14.78
C LEU A 163 -9.58 3.86 -15.54
N PRO A 164 -9.58 4.71 -16.59
CA PRO A 164 -8.34 5.03 -17.32
C PRO A 164 -7.27 5.73 -16.48
N LEU A 165 -7.66 6.47 -15.43
CA LEU A 165 -6.70 7.10 -14.52
C LEU A 165 -5.99 6.07 -13.63
N TYR A 166 -6.72 5.03 -13.19
CA TYR A 166 -6.24 4.09 -12.17
C TYR A 166 -5.77 2.75 -12.71
N MET A 167 -6.17 2.34 -13.92
CA MET A 167 -5.86 1.01 -14.47
C MET A 167 -5.19 1.10 -15.84
N GLU A 168 -4.11 0.34 -16.00
CA GLU A 168 -3.42 0.17 -17.27
C GLU A 168 -4.06 -0.95 -18.11
N PRO A 169 -4.49 -0.69 -19.35
CA PRO A 169 -5.06 -1.72 -20.21
C PRO A 169 -3.99 -2.71 -20.69
N ASN A 170 -4.24 -4.01 -20.49
CA ASN A 170 -3.38 -5.07 -21.03
C ASN A 170 -4.00 -5.70 -22.29
N THR A 171 -3.49 -5.29 -23.45
CA THR A 171 -3.97 -5.75 -24.76
C THR A 171 -3.66 -7.23 -25.05
N GLN A 172 -2.65 -7.80 -24.39
CA GLN A 172 -2.23 -9.19 -24.59
C GLN A 172 -2.95 -10.17 -23.66
N LEU A 173 -3.62 -9.67 -22.61
CA LEU A 173 -4.20 -10.52 -21.57
C LEU A 173 -5.24 -11.50 -22.14
N ARG A 174 -6.13 -11.01 -23.02
CA ARG A 174 -7.15 -11.86 -23.67
C ARG A 174 -6.50 -13.00 -24.44
N GLU A 175 -5.50 -12.70 -25.25
CA GLU A 175 -4.79 -13.69 -26.06
C GLU A 175 -4.09 -14.72 -25.17
N LEU A 176 -3.42 -14.28 -24.10
CA LEU A 176 -2.78 -15.16 -23.13
C LEU A 176 -3.77 -16.13 -22.48
N LEU A 177 -4.90 -15.62 -21.99
CA LEU A 177 -5.93 -16.47 -21.35
C LEU A 177 -6.53 -17.48 -22.34
N SER A 178 -6.77 -17.07 -23.59
CA SER A 178 -7.25 -18.00 -24.62
C SER A 178 -6.24 -19.11 -24.93
N ARG A 179 -4.93 -18.83 -24.91
CA ARG A 179 -3.89 -19.87 -25.09
C ARG A 179 -3.92 -20.92 -23.98
N PHE A 180 -4.15 -20.51 -22.73
CA PHE A 180 -4.29 -21.45 -21.61
C PHE A 180 -5.57 -22.28 -21.68
N GLN A 181 -6.64 -21.75 -22.27
CA GLN A 181 -7.87 -22.52 -22.47
C GLN A 181 -7.72 -23.58 -23.56
N VAL A 182 -7.05 -23.26 -24.67
CA VAL A 182 -6.86 -24.19 -25.80
C VAL A 182 -5.91 -25.34 -25.47
N GLN A 183 -4.92 -25.13 -24.61
CA GLN A 183 -4.00 -26.21 -24.20
C GLN A 183 -4.63 -27.27 -23.28
N ASN A 184 -5.81 -26.99 -22.71
CA ASN A 184 -6.53 -27.89 -21.81
C ASN A 184 -7.78 -28.53 -22.47
N ALA A 185 -7.96 -28.35 -23.79
CA ALA A 185 -9.02 -28.95 -24.60
C ALA A 185 -8.47 -30.10 -25.44
#